data_AF-A0A2V9BUL5-F1
#
_entry.id   AF-A0A2V9BUL5-F1
#
_cell.length_a   1.000
_cell.length_b   1.000
_cell.length_c   1.000
_cell.angle_alpha   90.00
_cell.angle_beta   90.00
_cell.angle_gamma   90.00
#
_symmetry.space_group_name_H-M   'P 1'
#
loop_
_entity.id
_entity.type
_entity.pdbx_description
1 polymer ?
#
loop_
_entity_poly.entity_id
_entity_poly.type
_entity_poly.pdbx_seq_one_letter_code
_entity_poly.pdbx_strand_id
1 'polypeptide(L)' 'MRVLGFDGPYSGARHQFLVFKDNRLTIPSNEEYSVPQLKMMIREAGSILGHEISLKEWASL' A
#
# COMPACT_ATOMS: atom_id res chain seq x y z
N MET A 1 -3.92 -5.12 2.70
CA MET A 1 -2.69 -5.31 1.88
C MET A 1 -1.94 -6.62 2.12
N ARG A 2 -2.05 -7.28 3.29
CA ARG A 2 -1.49 -8.65 3.45
C ARG A 2 -2.03 -9.65 2.42
N VAL A 3 -3.30 -9.51 2.05
CA VAL A 3 -3.93 -10.30 0.97
C VAL A 3 -3.23 -10.12 -0.39
N LEU A 4 -2.60 -8.96 -0.63
CA LEU A 4 -1.78 -8.69 -1.82
C LEU A 4 -0.33 -9.19 -1.69
N GLY A 5 0.02 -9.85 -0.57
CA GLY A 5 1.37 -10.36 -0.32
C GLY A 5 2.35 -9.38 0.32
N PHE A 6 1.88 -8.23 0.83
CA PHE A 6 2.73 -7.31 1.60
C PHE A 6 2.91 -7.76 3.05
N ASP A 7 4.14 -7.67 3.55
CA ASP A 7 4.51 -7.90 4.95
C ASP A 7 4.49 -6.62 5.78
N GLY A 8 4.32 -6.76 7.11
CA GLY A 8 4.29 -5.66 8.08
C GLY A 8 2.90 -5.39 8.69
N PRO A 9 2.63 -4.15 9.15
CA PRO A 9 3.46 -2.96 9.05
C PRO A 9 4.71 -2.98 9.95
N TYR A 10 5.82 -2.50 9.42
CA TYR A 10 7.04 -2.22 10.16
C TYR A 10 7.09 -0.75 10.55
N SER A 11 7.69 -0.45 11.70
CA SER A 11 7.82 0.91 12.20
C SER A 11 9.19 1.48 11.84
N GLY A 12 9.22 2.56 11.07
CA GLY A 12 10.40 3.42 10.91
C GLY A 12 10.42 4.54 11.94
N ALA A 13 11.41 5.43 11.84
CA ALA A 13 11.56 6.54 12.79
C ALA A 13 10.45 7.62 12.71
N ARG A 14 9.72 7.69 11.58
CA ARG A 14 8.67 8.71 11.36
C ARG A 14 7.36 8.15 10.82
N HIS A 15 7.42 7.07 10.05
CA HIS A 15 6.25 6.48 9.40
C HIS A 15 6.33 4.96 9.46
N GLN A 16 5.18 4.31 9.36
CA GLN A 16 5.12 2.88 9.14
C GLN A 16 5.30 2.56 7.67
N PHE A 17 5.68 1.33 7.35
CA PHE A 17 5.79 0.88 5.97
C PHE A 17 5.46 -0.61 5.83
N LEU A 18 4.99 -1.00 4.65
CA LEU A 18 4.82 -2.38 4.22
C LEU A 18 5.99 -2.78 3.31
N VAL A 19 6.30 -4.07 3.26
CA VAL A 19 7.38 -4.62 2.43
C VAL A 19 6.80 -5.63 1.44
N PHE A 20 7.25 -5.58 0.19
CA PHE A 20 7.00 -6.61 -0.81
C PHE A 20 8.30 -6.90 -1.56
N LYS A 21 8.90 -8.07 -1.29
CA LYS A 21 10.26 -8.41 -1.76
C LYS A 21 11.25 -7.29 -1.38
N ASP A 22 11.92 -6.69 -2.36
CA ASP A 22 12.88 -5.60 -2.17
C ASP A 22 12.25 -4.19 -2.18
N ASN A 23 10.92 -4.10 -2.34
CA ASN A 23 10.19 -2.83 -2.38
C ASN A 23 9.54 -2.49 -1.04
N ARG A 24 9.39 -1.19 -0.76
CA ARG A 24 8.71 -0.67 0.42
C ARG A 24 7.61 0.28 0.02
N LEU A 25 6.44 0.14 0.64
CA LEU A 25 5.31 1.06 0.52
C LEU A 25 5.14 1.81 1.84
N THR A 26 5.25 3.14 1.80
CA THR A 26 5.10 3.96 3.01
C THR A 26 3.62 4.04 3.40
N ILE A 27 3.33 3.88 4.70
CA ILE A 27 2.02 4.15 5.28
C ILE A 27 2.09 5.53 5.94
N PRO A 28 1.34 6.53 5.42
CA PRO A 28 1.26 7.84 6.07
C PRO A 28 0.68 7.70 7.48
N SER A 29 1.11 8.54 8.41
CA SER A 29 0.68 8.49 9.82
C SER A 29 -0.68 9.15 10.08
N ASN A 30 -1.40 9.56 9.03
CA ASN A 30 -2.67 10.26 9.14
C ASN A 30 -3.78 9.24 9.44
N GLU A 31 -4.72 9.59 10.32
CA GLU A 31 -5.88 8.72 10.63
C GLU A 31 -6.84 8.59 9.45
N GLU A 32 -6.98 9.65 8.65
CA GLU A 32 -7.80 9.69 7.46
C GLU A 32 -6.98 10.08 6.24
N TYR A 33 -7.32 9.47 5.09
CA TYR A 33 -6.72 9.80 3.81
C TYR A 33 -7.73 10.51 2.92
N SER A 34 -7.25 11.56 2.25
CA SER A 34 -8.01 12.15 1.15
C SER A 34 -8.14 11.14 0.00
N VAL A 35 -9.23 11.23 -0.77
CA VAL A 35 -9.43 10.38 -1.95
C VAL A 35 -8.24 10.44 -2.93
N PRO A 36 -7.63 11.60 -3.24
CA PRO A 36 -6.43 11.66 -4.08
C PRO A 36 -5.23 10.90 -3.49
N GLN A 37 -5.02 11.00 -2.18
CA GLN A 37 -3.92 10.29 -1.49
C GLN A 37 -4.12 8.78 -1.55
N LEU A 38 -5.34 8.31 -1.28
CA LEU A 38 -5.65 6.88 -1.38
C LEU A 38 -5.43 6.36 -2.81
N LYS A 39 -5.86 7.10 -3.83
CA LYS A 39 -5.62 6.74 -5.24
C LYS A 39 -4.13 6.65 -5.57
N MET A 40 -3.31 7.58 -5.05
CA MET A 40 -1.87 7.54 -5.22
C MET A 40 -1.27 6.28 -4.60
N MET A 41 -1.65 5.95 -3.36
CA MET A 41 -1.15 4.76 -2.67
C MET A 41 -1.53 3.45 -3.37
N ILE A 42 -2.76 3.34 -3.90
CA ILE A 42 -3.19 2.16 -4.67
C ILE A 42 -2.37 2.02 -5.96
N ARG A 43 -2.09 3.13 -6.66
CA ARG A 43 -1.24 3.12 -7.86
C ARG A 43 0.19 2.71 -7.57
N GLU A 44 0.76 3.21 -6.48
CA GLU A 44 2.10 2.83 -6.04
C GLU A 44 2.16 1.34 -5.68
N ALA A 45 1.17 0.84 -4.93
CA ALA A 45 1.05 -0.57 -4.61
C ALA A 45 0.95 -1.45 -5.87
N GLY A 46 0.13 -1.07 -6.86
CA GLY A 46 0.06 -1.77 -8.13
C GLY A 46 1.39 -1.77 -8.89
N SER A 47 2.09 -0.63 -8.89
CA SER A 47 3.42 -0.53 -9.51
C SER A 47 4.45 -1.46 -8.84
N ILE A 48 4.39 -1.61 -7.51
CA ILE A 48 5.22 -2.55 -6.74
C ILE A 48 4.87 -4.02 -7.05
N LEU A 49 3.58 -4.33 -7.22
CA LEU A 49 3.11 -5.67 -7.58
C LEU A 49 3.40 -6.03 -9.04
N GLY A 50 3.67 -5.02 -9.89
CA GLY A 50 3.90 -5.20 -11.33
C GLY A 50 2.62 -5.26 -12.16
N HIS A 51 1.47 -4.90 -11.59
CA HIS A 51 0.19 -4.81 -12.30
C HIS A 51 -0.74 -3.77 -11.66
N GLU A 52 -1.71 -3.24 -12.41
CA GLU A 52 -2.73 -2.38 -11.81
C GLU A 52 -3.66 -3.19 -10.89
N ILE A 53 -4.02 -2.62 -9.74
CA ILE A 53 -5.02 -3.20 -8.84
C ILE A 53 -6.40 -2.86 -9.41
N SER A 54 -7.10 -3.88 -9.91
CA SER A 54 -8.45 -3.68 -10.45
C SER A 54 -9.46 -3.39 -9.35
N LEU A 55 -10.60 -2.77 -9.69
CA LEU A 55 -11.68 -2.54 -8.71
C LEU A 55 -12.19 -3.87 -8.11
N LYS A 56 -12.26 -4.92 -8.92
CA LYS A 56 -12.72 -6.24 -8.49
C LYS A 56 -11.76 -6.85 -7.47
N GLU A 57 -10.46 -6.76 -7.75
CA GLU A 57 -9.41 -7.21 -6.84
C GLU A 57 -9.48 -6.43 -5.53
N TRP A 58 -9.50 -5.10 -5.61
CA TRP A 58 -9.64 -4.22 -4.44
C TRP A 58 -10.87 -4.55 -3.58
N ALA A 59 -12.03 -4.80 -4.21
CA ALA A 59 -13.27 -5.14 -3.51
C ALA A 59 -13.23 -6.51 -2.81
N SER A 60 -12.24 -7.35 -3.13
CA SER A 60 -12.05 -8.66 -2.52
C SER A 60 -10.93 -8.72 -1.45
N LEU A 61 -10.31 -7.58 -1.13
CA LEU A 61 -9.20 -7.45 -0.17
C LEU A 61 -9.63 -7.35 1.30
#